data_AF-A0A9Q1JBC0-F1
#
_entry.id   AF-A0A9Q1JBC0-F1
#
_cell.length_a   1.000
_cell.length_b   1.000
_cell.length_c   1.000
_cell.angle_alpha   90.00
_cell.angle_beta   90.00
_cell.angle_gamma   90.00
#
_symmetry.space_group_name_H-M   'P 1'
#
loop_
_entity.id
_entity.type
_entity.pdbx_description
1 polymer ?
#
loop_
_entity_poly.entity_id
_entity_poly.type
_entity_poly.pdbx_seq_one_letter_code
_entity_poly.pdbx_strand_id
1 'polypeptide(L)'
;MSYFLAKYIGCYIDDTEKRALRGTSFFDYRKMTVFRCQDNCAERGYMFAGLEFGAECYCGHKIQAPNSSETDCNMECKGEKGNLCGGPNRLSIYRLELSQESARRYGSAIFKGCFRRPDNVTLALPVGSVISNMSVDKCVDLCTEKEFTLAVLSGEHCLCGFPTPRFNLHEREDEELCLHHCTGEEFESCGTEEYFLVYQTQVQDNRCMDRRFLPVRSKHLVALASFPGAGNTWARHLIELATGFYTGSYYFDGSLYNKGFKGERDHWRSGRTVCIKTHESGKKEIEAFDSSILMIRNPYKAPHG
;
A
#
# COMPACT_ATOMS: atom_id res chain seq x y z
N MET A 1 10.78 -13.74 1.41
CA MET A 1 11.17 -14.23 0.07
C MET A 1 9.87 -14.60 -0.60
N SER A 2 9.35 -13.72 -1.46
CA SER A 2 8.06 -13.92 -2.12
C SER A 2 8.25 -14.98 -3.21
N TYR A 3 7.59 -16.13 -3.09
CA TYR A 3 7.59 -17.13 -4.15
C TYR A 3 6.49 -16.74 -5.15
N PHE A 4 6.89 -16.33 -6.35
CA PHE A 4 5.99 -16.15 -7.48
C PHE A 4 5.90 -17.46 -8.25
N LEU A 5 4.69 -17.87 -8.65
CA LEU A 5 4.48 -18.93 -9.63
C LEU A 5 4.41 -18.26 -11.00
N ALA A 6 5.08 -18.82 -12.01
CA ALA A 6 4.99 -18.33 -13.38
C ALA A 6 4.80 -19.51 -14.31
N LYS A 7 3.80 -19.41 -15.20
CA LYS A 7 3.43 -20.46 -16.15
C LYS A 7 3.87 -20.06 -17.55
N TYR A 8 4.68 -20.88 -18.20
CA TYR A 8 5.03 -20.67 -19.60
C TYR A 8 3.77 -20.78 -20.49
N ILE A 9 3.57 -19.80 -21.36
CA ILE A 9 2.40 -19.72 -22.24
C ILE A 9 2.75 -20.13 -23.66
N GLY A 10 3.95 -19.80 -24.14
CA GLY A 10 4.42 -20.17 -25.46
C GLY A 10 5.39 -19.17 -26.06
N CYS A 11 5.81 -19.47 -27.28
CA CYS A 11 6.64 -18.61 -28.11
C CYS A 11 5.78 -17.69 -29.00
N TYR A 12 6.05 -16.40 -29.00
CA TYR A 12 5.30 -15.38 -29.76
C TYR A 12 6.20 -14.55 -30.65
N ILE A 13 5.65 -14.08 -31.78
CA ILE A 13 6.34 -13.11 -32.65
C ILE A 13 6.44 -11.78 -31.91
N ASP A 14 7.62 -11.14 -31.98
CA ASP A 14 7.79 -9.75 -31.52
C ASP A 14 8.36 -8.88 -32.64
N ASP A 15 7.78 -7.69 -32.80
CA ASP A 15 8.14 -6.73 -33.85
C ASP A 15 8.29 -5.35 -33.22
N THR A 16 9.33 -4.61 -33.62
CA THR A 16 9.64 -3.29 -33.06
C THR A 16 8.52 -2.26 -33.25
N GLU A 17 7.77 -2.34 -34.34
CA GLU A 17 6.61 -1.48 -34.64
C GLU A 17 5.33 -1.99 -33.97
N LYS A 18 5.25 -3.31 -33.72
CA LYS A 18 4.08 -3.97 -33.13
C LYS A 18 4.48 -4.97 -32.04
N ARG A 19 4.97 -4.43 -30.93
CA ARG A 19 5.39 -5.24 -29.77
C ARG A 19 4.26 -6.11 -29.24
N ALA A 20 4.57 -7.37 -28.96
CA ALA A 20 3.64 -8.35 -28.39
C ALA A 20 3.23 -7.99 -26.96
N LEU A 21 4.18 -7.43 -26.19
CA LEU A 21 3.96 -6.89 -24.84
C LEU A 21 4.32 -5.40 -24.85
N ARG A 22 3.36 -4.54 -24.49
CA ARG A 22 3.46 -3.07 -24.61
C ARG A 22 3.63 -2.33 -23.28
N GLY A 23 4.06 -3.03 -22.23
CA GLY A 23 4.40 -2.42 -20.95
C GLY A 23 5.86 -1.95 -20.93
N THR A 24 6.47 -1.98 -19.74
CA THR A 24 7.89 -1.66 -19.59
C THR A 24 8.79 -2.72 -20.21
N SER A 25 9.98 -2.32 -20.65
CA SER A 25 11.05 -3.23 -21.05
C SER A 25 12.40 -2.84 -20.45
N PHE A 26 13.30 -3.80 -20.33
CA PHE A 26 14.69 -3.59 -19.92
C PHE A 26 15.59 -4.72 -20.44
N PHE A 27 16.90 -4.49 -20.45
CA PHE A 27 17.87 -5.48 -20.92
C PHE A 27 19.04 -5.64 -19.94
N ASP A 28 19.60 -6.85 -19.89
CA ASP A 28 20.81 -7.18 -19.13
C ASP A 28 21.62 -8.24 -19.87
N TYR A 29 22.62 -7.80 -20.63
CA TYR A 29 23.47 -8.67 -21.47
C TYR A 29 24.37 -9.64 -20.69
N ARG A 30 24.33 -9.65 -19.35
CA ARG A 30 25.17 -10.54 -18.52
C ARG A 30 24.38 -11.34 -17.49
N LYS A 31 23.31 -10.79 -16.94
CA LYS A 31 22.60 -11.36 -15.78
C LYS A 31 21.13 -11.63 -16.05
N MET A 32 20.66 -11.53 -17.29
CA MET A 32 19.26 -11.84 -17.60
C MET A 32 18.96 -13.32 -17.34
N THR A 33 17.94 -13.57 -16.52
CA THR A 33 17.40 -14.90 -16.24
C THR A 33 15.89 -14.86 -16.38
N VAL A 34 15.25 -16.01 -16.57
CA VAL A 34 13.79 -16.12 -16.60
C VAL A 34 13.19 -15.53 -15.32
N PHE A 35 13.72 -15.91 -14.16
CA PHE A 35 13.28 -15.40 -12.86
C PHE A 35 13.41 -13.87 -12.76
N ARG A 36 14.53 -13.29 -13.18
CA ARG A 36 14.77 -11.83 -13.08
C ARG A 36 13.78 -11.03 -13.91
N CYS A 37 13.41 -11.52 -15.10
CA CYS A 37 12.38 -10.87 -15.90
C CYS A 37 11.00 -11.01 -15.26
N GLN A 38 10.64 -12.22 -14.83
CA GLN A 38 9.36 -12.51 -14.18
C GLN A 38 9.17 -11.67 -12.91
N ASP A 39 10.16 -11.65 -12.03
CA ASP A 39 10.15 -10.91 -10.76
C ASP A 39 10.00 -9.40 -11.00
N ASN A 40 10.76 -8.85 -11.96
CA ASN A 40 10.69 -7.43 -12.28
C ASN A 40 9.33 -6.99 -12.85
N CYS A 41 8.76 -7.81 -13.74
CA CYS A 41 7.42 -7.58 -14.29
C CYS A 41 6.34 -7.77 -13.21
N ALA A 42 6.50 -8.77 -12.34
CA ALA A 42 5.59 -9.07 -11.25
C ALA A 42 5.56 -7.96 -10.18
N GLU A 43 6.72 -7.46 -9.76
CA GLU A 43 6.84 -6.33 -8.83
C GLU A 43 6.15 -5.06 -9.34
N ARG A 44 6.06 -4.92 -10.67
CA ARG A 44 5.39 -3.81 -11.37
C ARG A 44 3.92 -4.09 -11.69
N GLY A 45 3.38 -5.23 -11.27
CA GLY A 45 1.97 -5.58 -11.44
C GLY A 45 1.58 -6.04 -12.84
N TYR A 46 2.53 -6.40 -13.71
CA TYR A 46 2.20 -6.94 -15.03
C TYR A 46 1.71 -8.38 -14.93
N MET A 47 0.83 -8.79 -15.86
CA MET A 47 0.32 -10.16 -15.93
C MET A 47 1.22 -11.10 -16.73
N PHE A 48 2.04 -10.54 -17.63
CA PHE A 48 2.92 -11.28 -18.51
C PHE A 48 4.34 -10.71 -18.47
N ALA A 49 5.30 -11.62 -18.53
CA ALA A 49 6.71 -11.34 -18.80
C ALA A 49 7.11 -12.09 -20.08
N GLY A 50 7.86 -11.44 -20.95
CA GLY A 50 8.39 -12.00 -22.18
C GLY A 50 9.89 -11.79 -22.25
N LEU A 51 10.64 -12.84 -22.60
CA LEU A 51 12.09 -12.76 -22.78
C LEU A 51 12.46 -12.88 -24.25
N GLU A 52 13.35 -12.02 -24.71
CA GLU A 52 13.82 -11.95 -26.10
C GLU A 52 15.36 -11.94 -26.16
N PHE A 53 15.91 -12.53 -27.22
CA PHE A 53 17.33 -12.48 -27.57
C PHE A 53 18.32 -12.88 -26.44
N GLY A 54 17.85 -13.66 -25.47
CA GLY A 54 18.62 -14.10 -24.31
C GLY A 54 18.89 -13.04 -23.24
N ALA A 55 18.60 -11.76 -23.50
CA ALA A 55 19.07 -10.63 -22.69
C ALA A 55 18.00 -9.56 -22.42
N GLU A 56 16.88 -9.61 -23.11
CA GLU A 56 15.86 -8.58 -23.08
C GLU A 56 14.61 -9.10 -22.37
N CYS A 57 13.94 -8.21 -21.64
CA CYS A 57 12.72 -8.48 -20.90
C CYS A 57 11.67 -7.44 -21.24
N TYR A 58 10.47 -7.92 -21.53
CA TYR A 58 9.29 -7.12 -21.88
C TYR A 58 8.15 -7.51 -20.95
N CYS A 59 7.46 -6.54 -20.39
CA CYS A 59 6.31 -6.77 -19.52
C CYS A 59 5.03 -6.33 -20.24
N GLY A 60 3.88 -6.92 -19.90
CA GLY A 60 2.60 -6.51 -20.44
C GLY A 60 1.40 -7.08 -19.70
N HIS A 61 0.24 -6.46 -19.91
CA HIS A 61 -1.03 -6.95 -19.38
C HIS A 61 -1.79 -7.84 -20.37
N LYS A 62 -1.41 -7.82 -21.65
CA LYS A 62 -2.01 -8.59 -22.74
C LYS A 62 -0.95 -9.01 -23.75
N ILE A 63 -1.18 -10.14 -24.41
CA ILE A 63 -0.38 -10.60 -25.54
C ILE A 63 -1.07 -10.12 -26.84
N GLN A 64 -0.39 -9.28 -27.61
CA GLN A 64 -0.92 -8.61 -28.82
C GLN A 64 -0.25 -9.09 -30.11
N ALA A 65 0.21 -10.34 -30.12
CA ALA A 65 0.87 -10.97 -31.26
C ALA A 65 0.44 -12.43 -31.42
N PRO A 66 0.54 -13.01 -32.62
CA PRO A 66 0.28 -14.42 -32.83
C PRO A 66 1.41 -15.31 -32.26
N ASN A 67 1.04 -16.54 -31.92
CA ASN A 67 2.00 -17.60 -31.58
C ASN A 67 2.95 -17.89 -32.75
N SER A 68 4.16 -18.33 -32.40
CA SER A 68 5.17 -18.87 -33.30
C SER A 68 5.58 -20.29 -32.90
N SER A 69 6.46 -20.92 -33.68
CA SER A 69 6.99 -22.24 -33.32
C SER A 69 7.82 -22.16 -32.05
N GLU A 70 7.67 -23.14 -31.15
CA GLU A 70 8.50 -23.25 -29.93
C GLU A 70 9.99 -23.36 -30.25
N THR A 71 10.33 -23.91 -31.43
CA THR A 71 11.72 -24.00 -31.91
C THR A 71 12.36 -22.65 -32.19
N ASP A 72 11.55 -21.59 -32.37
CA ASP A 72 12.06 -20.24 -32.63
C ASP A 72 12.51 -19.55 -31.34
N CYS A 73 12.02 -20.01 -30.17
CA CYS A 73 12.41 -19.51 -28.85
C CYS A 73 13.51 -20.40 -28.23
N ASN A 74 14.64 -20.52 -28.92
CA ASN A 74 15.71 -21.46 -28.59
C ASN A 74 17.01 -20.81 -28.07
N MET A 75 17.00 -19.51 -27.76
CA MET A 75 18.19 -18.82 -27.25
C MET A 75 18.31 -18.96 -25.73
N GLU A 76 19.51 -19.30 -25.25
CA GLU A 76 19.79 -19.35 -23.82
C GLU A 76 19.82 -17.96 -23.17
N CYS A 77 19.38 -17.91 -21.92
CA CYS A 77 19.50 -16.73 -21.06
C CYS A 77 20.98 -16.37 -20.80
N LYS A 78 21.35 -15.09 -20.90
CA LYS A 78 22.73 -14.65 -20.67
C LYS A 78 23.22 -14.85 -19.23
N GLY A 79 22.31 -14.79 -18.25
CA GLY A 79 22.60 -14.97 -16.84
C GLY A 79 22.43 -16.39 -16.31
N GLU A 80 21.87 -17.32 -17.09
CA GLU A 80 21.54 -18.67 -16.63
C GLU A 80 21.54 -19.67 -17.79
N LYS A 81 22.58 -20.49 -17.85
CA LYS A 81 22.70 -21.53 -18.89
C LYS A 81 21.67 -22.64 -18.68
N GLY A 82 21.12 -23.16 -19.77
CA GLY A 82 20.12 -24.23 -19.76
C GLY A 82 18.66 -23.77 -19.70
N ASN A 83 18.40 -22.48 -19.41
CA ASN A 83 17.07 -21.88 -19.55
C ASN A 83 16.97 -21.07 -20.85
N LEU A 84 15.81 -21.15 -21.50
CA LEU A 84 15.54 -20.45 -22.76
C LEU A 84 14.91 -19.08 -22.48
N CYS A 85 15.37 -18.07 -23.21
CA CYS A 85 15.02 -16.66 -23.07
C CYS A 85 14.67 -16.07 -24.44
N GLY A 86 13.71 -16.69 -25.13
CA GLY A 86 13.21 -16.25 -26.43
C GLY A 86 14.13 -16.60 -27.60
N GLY A 87 14.07 -15.78 -28.63
CA GLY A 87 14.87 -15.84 -29.84
C GLY A 87 14.94 -14.47 -30.52
N PRO A 88 15.50 -14.36 -31.72
CA PRO A 88 15.47 -13.11 -32.49
C PRO A 88 14.04 -12.81 -32.94
N ASN A 89 13.47 -11.65 -32.56
CA ASN A 89 12.08 -11.28 -32.88
C ASN A 89 11.05 -12.29 -32.34
N ARG A 90 11.38 -12.91 -31.19
CA ARG A 90 10.63 -14.01 -30.59
C ARG A 90 10.66 -13.92 -29.07
N LEU A 91 9.47 -13.80 -28.47
CA LEU A 91 9.30 -13.73 -27.03
C LEU A 91 8.88 -15.10 -26.47
N SER A 92 9.67 -15.61 -25.51
CA SER A 92 9.20 -16.64 -24.58
C SER A 92 8.31 -15.98 -23.55
N ILE A 93 6.98 -16.15 -23.64
CA ILE A 93 6.02 -15.49 -22.76
C ILE A 93 5.62 -16.39 -21.60
N TYR A 94 5.63 -15.81 -20.40
CA TYR A 94 5.19 -16.39 -19.15
C TYR A 94 4.03 -15.58 -18.58
N ARG A 95 2.98 -16.27 -18.14
CA ARG A 95 1.93 -15.69 -17.30
C ARG A 95 2.40 -15.70 -15.86
N LEU A 96 2.36 -14.55 -15.24
CA LEU A 96 2.77 -14.35 -13.86
C LEU A 96 1.57 -14.66 -12.97
N GLU A 97 1.67 -15.74 -12.19
CA GLU A 97 0.76 -16.04 -11.09
C GLU A 97 1.29 -15.31 -9.86
N LEU A 98 0.89 -14.05 -9.79
CA LEU A 98 1.18 -13.19 -8.66
C LEU A 98 0.64 -13.85 -7.39
N SER A 99 1.46 -13.94 -6.34
CA SER A 99 0.95 -14.30 -5.00
C SER A 99 -0.23 -13.38 -4.67
N GLN A 100 -1.24 -13.87 -3.94
CA GLN A 100 -2.50 -13.15 -3.66
C GLN A 100 -2.32 -11.70 -3.14
N GLU A 101 -1.15 -11.36 -2.59
CA GLU A 101 -0.79 -10.03 -2.10
C GLU A 101 -0.19 -9.11 -3.17
N SER A 102 0.39 -9.68 -4.23
CA SER A 102 1.02 -8.99 -5.37
C SER A 102 0.07 -8.85 -6.56
N ALA A 103 -0.91 -9.76 -6.67
CA ALA A 103 -1.92 -9.85 -7.75
C ALA A 103 -2.88 -8.65 -7.82
N ARG A 104 -2.78 -7.78 -6.81
CA ARG A 104 -3.71 -6.71 -6.52
C ARG A 104 -3.10 -5.34 -6.77
N ARG A 105 -1.95 -5.24 -7.45
CA ARG A 105 -1.35 -3.95 -7.78
C ARG A 105 -1.65 -3.56 -9.22
N TYR A 106 -2.14 -2.33 -9.41
CA TYR A 106 -2.28 -1.73 -10.73
C TYR A 106 -1.32 -0.53 -10.77
N GLY A 107 -0.21 -0.68 -11.49
CA GLY A 107 0.92 0.24 -11.38
C GLY A 107 1.44 0.34 -9.94
N SER A 108 1.41 1.55 -9.36
CA SER A 108 1.81 1.80 -7.97
C SER A 108 0.66 1.69 -6.95
N ALA A 109 -0.59 1.57 -7.42
CA ALA A 109 -1.76 1.49 -6.54
C ALA A 109 -2.03 0.07 -6.07
N ILE A 110 -2.57 -0.05 -4.85
CA ILE A 110 -2.84 -1.31 -4.16
C ILE A 110 -4.35 -1.52 -4.08
N PHE A 111 -4.89 -2.50 -4.78
CA PHE A 111 -6.29 -2.92 -4.68
C PHE A 111 -6.62 -3.37 -3.25
N LYS A 112 -7.67 -2.78 -2.69
CA LYS A 112 -8.14 -3.03 -1.33
C LYS A 112 -9.31 -3.99 -1.28
N GLY A 113 -10.16 -3.98 -2.30
CA GLY A 113 -11.33 -4.85 -2.37
C GLY A 113 -12.53 -4.18 -3.01
N CYS A 114 -13.64 -4.93 -2.99
CA CYS A 114 -14.98 -4.45 -3.27
C CYS A 114 -15.64 -3.99 -1.96
N PHE A 115 -16.33 -2.85 -2.01
CA PHE A 115 -16.97 -2.25 -0.84
C PHE A 115 -18.35 -1.73 -1.20
N ARG A 116 -19.32 -1.88 -0.30
CA ARG A 116 -20.63 -1.30 -0.51
C ARG A 116 -20.56 0.23 -0.54
N ARG A 117 -21.34 0.85 -1.44
CA ARG A 117 -21.50 2.30 -1.51
C ARG A 117 -21.98 2.86 -0.17
N PRO A 118 -21.31 3.89 0.38
CA PRO A 118 -21.78 4.56 1.60
C PRO A 118 -23.00 5.45 1.31
N ASP A 119 -23.87 5.61 2.31
CA ASP A 119 -25.09 6.44 2.20
C ASP A 119 -24.80 7.88 1.78
N ASN A 120 -23.69 8.46 2.28
CA ASN A 120 -23.30 9.84 2.01
C ASN A 120 -21.94 9.89 1.31
N VAL A 121 -21.95 9.62 0.01
CA VAL A 121 -20.76 9.52 -0.84
C VAL A 121 -19.91 10.78 -0.77
N THR A 122 -20.50 11.98 -0.87
CA THR A 122 -19.74 13.25 -0.92
C THR A 122 -18.97 13.53 0.39
N LEU A 123 -19.49 13.07 1.53
CA LEU A 123 -18.79 13.22 2.81
C LEU A 123 -17.61 12.25 2.94
N ALA A 124 -17.75 11.05 2.38
CA ALA A 124 -16.71 10.02 2.39
C ALA A 124 -15.62 10.25 1.32
N LEU A 125 -16.04 10.69 0.14
CA LEU A 125 -15.27 10.82 -1.09
C LEU A 125 -15.57 12.22 -1.68
N PRO A 126 -14.85 13.26 -1.21
CA PRO A 126 -15.19 14.65 -1.49
C PRO A 126 -14.94 15.10 -2.93
N VAL A 127 -14.12 14.37 -3.68
CA VAL A 127 -13.78 14.70 -5.06
C VAL A 127 -14.26 13.57 -5.96
N GLY A 128 -14.94 13.93 -7.05
CA GLY A 128 -15.45 12.97 -8.02
C GLY A 128 -15.45 13.55 -9.42
N SER A 129 -15.24 12.69 -10.42
CA SER A 129 -15.36 13.06 -11.83
C SER A 129 -15.87 11.88 -12.65
N VAL A 130 -16.51 12.19 -13.78
CA VAL A 130 -16.86 11.20 -14.80
C VAL A 130 -15.71 11.14 -15.79
N ILE A 131 -15.17 9.94 -16.04
CA ILE A 131 -14.05 9.74 -16.96
C ILE A 131 -14.52 8.94 -18.18
N SER A 132 -14.42 9.54 -19.36
CA SER A 132 -14.68 8.85 -20.63
C SER A 132 -13.66 7.76 -20.89
N ASN A 133 -14.10 6.59 -21.36
CA ASN A 133 -13.27 5.39 -21.51
C ASN A 133 -12.55 5.11 -20.17
N MET A 134 -13.32 4.90 -19.11
CA MET A 134 -12.80 4.72 -17.75
C MET A 134 -11.82 3.54 -17.70
N SER A 135 -10.76 3.66 -16.91
CA SER A 135 -9.87 2.58 -16.53
C SER A 135 -9.39 2.78 -15.10
N VAL A 136 -8.87 1.74 -14.47
CA VAL A 136 -8.27 1.79 -13.14
C VAL A 136 -7.16 2.84 -13.09
N ASP A 137 -6.28 2.82 -14.08
CA ASP A 137 -5.14 3.74 -14.21
C ASP A 137 -5.58 5.21 -14.19
N LYS A 138 -6.54 5.58 -15.04
CA LYS A 138 -7.04 6.95 -15.13
C LYS A 138 -7.63 7.46 -13.81
N CYS A 139 -8.34 6.60 -13.09
CA CYS A 139 -8.91 6.97 -11.81
C CYS A 139 -7.83 7.11 -10.73
N VAL A 140 -6.88 6.18 -10.69
CA VAL A 140 -5.73 6.22 -9.77
C VAL A 140 -4.89 7.48 -10.00
N ASP A 141 -4.58 7.81 -11.25
CA ASP A 141 -3.80 8.99 -11.61
C ASP A 141 -4.52 10.28 -11.21
N LEU A 142 -5.81 10.39 -11.53
CA LEU A 142 -6.63 11.53 -11.11
C LEU A 142 -6.58 11.73 -9.59
N CYS A 143 -6.82 10.67 -8.81
CA CYS A 143 -6.83 10.79 -7.36
C CYS A 143 -5.45 11.06 -6.77
N THR A 144 -4.39 10.55 -7.40
CA THR A 144 -3.01 10.87 -7.05
C THR A 144 -2.69 12.33 -7.28
N GLU A 145 -3.03 12.88 -8.46
CA GLU A 145 -2.84 14.30 -8.80
C GLU A 145 -3.59 15.23 -7.83
N LYS A 146 -4.70 14.75 -7.26
CA LYS A 146 -5.50 15.45 -6.25
C LYS A 146 -5.03 15.18 -4.80
N GLU A 147 -3.91 14.49 -4.61
CA GLU A 147 -3.32 14.16 -3.30
C GLU A 147 -4.24 13.35 -2.37
N PHE A 148 -5.09 12.48 -2.94
CA PHE A 148 -5.95 11.58 -2.18
C PHE A 148 -5.35 10.17 -2.10
N THR A 149 -5.52 9.51 -0.95
CA THR A 149 -4.98 8.16 -0.72
C THR A 149 -5.86 7.04 -1.25
N LEU A 150 -7.13 7.32 -1.55
CA LEU A 150 -8.06 6.36 -2.15
C LEU A 150 -8.51 6.82 -3.53
N ALA A 151 -8.49 5.88 -4.47
CA ALA A 151 -9.17 5.93 -5.75
C ALA A 151 -10.31 4.89 -5.74
N VAL A 152 -11.52 5.33 -6.03
CA VAL A 152 -12.75 4.54 -5.86
C VAL A 152 -13.53 4.58 -7.17
N LEU A 153 -13.73 3.43 -7.78
CA LEU A 153 -14.39 3.28 -9.07
C LEU A 153 -15.85 2.83 -8.89
N SER A 154 -16.75 3.46 -9.65
CA SER A 154 -18.16 3.12 -9.76
C SER A 154 -18.65 3.37 -11.20
N GLY A 155 -18.50 2.36 -12.05
CA GLY A 155 -18.76 2.46 -13.49
C GLY A 155 -17.85 3.51 -14.14
N GLU A 156 -18.43 4.57 -14.70
CA GLU A 156 -17.69 5.69 -15.30
C GLU A 156 -17.36 6.82 -14.30
N HIS A 157 -17.72 6.65 -13.03
CA HIS A 157 -17.38 7.61 -11.97
C HIS A 157 -16.10 7.20 -11.27
N CYS A 158 -15.15 8.13 -11.21
CA CYS A 158 -13.98 8.04 -10.34
C CYS A 158 -14.17 8.98 -9.16
N LEU A 159 -14.07 8.43 -7.96
CA LEU A 159 -14.22 9.13 -6.69
C LEU A 159 -12.90 9.05 -5.90
N CYS A 160 -12.49 10.15 -5.32
CA CYS A 160 -11.25 10.29 -4.59
C CYS A 160 -11.52 10.70 -3.14
N GLY A 161 -10.76 10.16 -2.21
CA GLY A 161 -10.92 10.48 -0.81
C GLY A 161 -9.86 9.85 0.08
N PHE A 162 -10.21 9.72 1.34
CA PHE A 162 -9.38 9.04 2.32
C PHE A 162 -10.22 8.03 3.10
N PRO A 163 -9.60 7.05 3.78
CA PRO A 163 -10.33 6.23 4.73
C PRO A 163 -10.94 7.13 5.81
N THR A 164 -12.24 6.96 6.06
CA THR A 164 -12.98 7.68 7.11
C THR A 164 -13.81 6.70 7.93
N PRO A 165 -14.30 7.08 9.12
CA PRO A 165 -15.26 6.25 9.85
C PRO A 165 -16.55 5.94 9.06
N ARG A 166 -16.91 6.80 8.08
CA ARG A 166 -18.09 6.66 7.22
C ARG A 166 -17.84 5.80 5.99
N PHE A 167 -16.59 5.61 5.61
CA PHE A 167 -16.14 4.70 4.56
C PHE A 167 -14.84 4.06 5.01
N ASN A 168 -14.99 3.09 5.90
CA ASN A 168 -13.88 2.31 6.42
C ASN A 168 -13.57 1.15 5.47
N LEU A 169 -12.34 0.67 5.48
CA LEU A 169 -11.90 -0.40 4.57
C LEU A 169 -11.85 -1.77 5.28
N HIS A 170 -12.60 -1.95 6.38
CA HIS A 170 -12.57 -3.17 7.19
C HIS A 170 -13.55 -4.23 6.68
N GLU A 171 -14.74 -3.81 6.28
CA GLU A 171 -15.82 -4.67 5.84
C GLU A 171 -15.80 -4.78 4.31
N ARG A 172 -15.10 -5.79 3.82
CA ARG A 172 -14.99 -6.10 2.39
C ARG A 172 -16.17 -6.97 1.96
N GLU A 173 -16.71 -6.66 0.79
CA GLU A 173 -17.71 -7.46 0.10
C GLU A 173 -17.03 -8.45 -0.86
N ASP A 174 -17.81 -9.38 -1.39
CA ASP A 174 -17.36 -10.28 -2.45
C ASP A 174 -16.95 -9.48 -3.70
N GLU A 175 -15.81 -9.82 -4.29
CA GLU A 175 -15.28 -9.15 -5.48
C GLU A 175 -16.24 -9.27 -6.68
N GLU A 176 -17.03 -10.35 -6.72
CA GLU A 176 -18.03 -10.58 -7.78
C GLU A 176 -19.08 -9.47 -7.87
N LEU A 177 -19.39 -8.80 -6.75
CA LEU A 177 -20.38 -7.71 -6.68
C LEU A 177 -19.89 -6.42 -7.35
N CYS A 178 -18.57 -6.28 -7.53
CA CYS A 178 -17.93 -5.16 -8.22
C CYS A 178 -17.53 -5.48 -9.67
N LEU A 179 -17.85 -6.68 -10.19
CA LEU A 179 -17.53 -7.08 -11.56
C LEU A 179 -18.41 -6.34 -12.56
N HIS A 180 -17.96 -5.16 -12.94
CA HIS A 180 -18.52 -4.37 -14.03
C HIS A 180 -17.37 -3.86 -14.88
N HIS A 181 -17.36 -4.20 -16.15
CA HIS A 181 -16.25 -3.87 -17.04
C HIS A 181 -16.04 -2.35 -17.15
N CYS A 182 -14.79 -1.94 -17.15
CA CYS A 182 -14.40 -0.56 -17.43
C CYS A 182 -14.60 -0.23 -18.92
N THR A 183 -15.12 0.95 -19.25
CA THR A 183 -15.41 1.33 -20.65
C THR A 183 -14.17 1.58 -21.50
N GLY A 184 -13.02 1.87 -20.87
CA GLY A 184 -11.74 2.09 -21.54
C GLY A 184 -10.83 0.87 -21.59
N GLU A 185 -11.12 -0.19 -20.83
CA GLU A 185 -10.27 -1.37 -20.74
C GLU A 185 -11.09 -2.63 -20.37
N GLU A 186 -11.26 -3.52 -21.34
CA GLU A 186 -12.24 -4.64 -21.30
C GLU A 186 -11.97 -5.67 -20.19
N PHE A 187 -10.72 -5.79 -19.74
CA PHE A 187 -10.33 -6.78 -18.73
C PHE A 187 -10.24 -6.20 -17.31
N GLU A 188 -10.60 -4.92 -17.16
CA GLU A 188 -10.67 -4.26 -15.86
C GLU A 188 -12.10 -4.20 -15.36
N SER A 189 -12.24 -4.24 -14.03
CA SER A 189 -13.50 -3.96 -13.35
C SER A 189 -13.48 -2.54 -12.79
N CYS A 190 -14.61 -1.86 -12.85
CA CYS A 190 -14.79 -0.47 -12.43
C CYS A 190 -15.88 -0.32 -11.37
N GLY A 191 -16.31 -1.42 -10.72
CA GLY A 191 -17.39 -1.37 -9.75
C GLY A 191 -18.75 -1.03 -10.38
N THR A 192 -19.80 -1.16 -9.59
CA THR A 192 -21.19 -0.89 -9.95
C THR A 192 -21.70 0.38 -9.26
N GLU A 193 -22.96 0.74 -9.47
CA GLU A 193 -23.59 1.87 -8.76
C GLU A 193 -23.73 1.62 -7.26
N GLU A 194 -23.85 0.35 -6.84
CA GLU A 194 -24.05 -0.08 -5.45
C GLU A 194 -22.76 -0.55 -4.77
N TYR A 195 -21.78 -1.03 -5.54
CA TYR A 195 -20.54 -1.59 -5.02
C TYR A 195 -19.32 -0.95 -5.69
N PHE A 196 -18.47 -0.37 -4.86
CA PHE A 196 -17.30 0.37 -5.28
C PHE A 196 -16.06 -0.50 -5.28
N LEU A 197 -15.27 -0.39 -6.35
CA LEU A 197 -13.96 -1.02 -6.45
C LEU A 197 -12.89 -0.04 -5.93
N VAL A 198 -12.15 -0.42 -4.89
CA VAL A 198 -11.27 0.53 -4.17
C VAL A 198 -9.80 0.18 -4.33
N TYR A 199 -9.01 1.19 -4.71
CA TYR A 199 -7.56 1.16 -4.76
C TYR A 199 -6.97 2.19 -3.79
N GLN A 200 -5.90 1.82 -3.12
CA GLN A 200 -5.05 2.74 -2.37
C GLN A 200 -3.97 3.27 -3.30
N THR A 201 -3.89 4.60 -3.45
CA THR A 201 -2.84 5.27 -4.22
C THR A 201 -1.51 5.26 -3.46
N GLN A 202 -0.45 5.70 -4.13
CA GLN A 202 0.89 5.92 -3.60
C GLN A 202 1.00 7.14 -2.69
N VAL A 203 -0.04 7.97 -2.61
CA VAL A 203 -0.06 9.15 -1.74
C VAL A 203 0.00 8.71 -0.28
N GLN A 204 0.93 9.29 0.48
CA GLN A 204 1.00 9.05 1.92
C GLN A 204 -0.05 9.87 2.66
N ASP A 205 -0.81 9.21 3.55
CA ASP A 205 -1.78 9.90 4.39
C ASP A 205 -1.08 10.62 5.55
N ASN A 206 -0.76 11.89 5.33
CA ASN A 206 -0.09 12.72 6.34
C ASN A 206 -1.06 13.34 7.36
N ARG A 207 -2.39 13.16 7.21
CA ARG A 207 -3.39 13.82 8.07
C ARG A 207 -3.32 13.36 9.52
N CYS A 208 -2.88 12.12 9.75
CA CYS A 208 -2.66 11.55 11.09
C CYS A 208 -1.21 11.72 11.58
N MET A 209 -0.32 12.28 10.75
CA MET A 209 1.10 12.46 11.07
C MET A 209 1.37 13.81 11.74
N ASP A 210 0.54 14.81 11.42
CA ASP A 210 0.55 16.13 12.04
C ASP A 210 0.02 16.07 13.47
N ARG A 211 0.95 16.15 14.41
CA ARG A 211 0.67 16.17 15.84
C ARG A 211 0.87 17.58 16.37
N ARG A 212 -0.02 18.01 17.26
CA ARG A 212 0.05 19.31 17.91
C ARG A 212 -0.15 19.21 19.41
N PHE A 213 0.19 20.27 20.13
CA PHE A 213 -0.24 20.39 21.51
C PHE A 213 -1.74 20.66 21.57
N LEU A 214 -2.37 20.33 22.70
CA LEU A 214 -3.76 20.67 22.96
C LEU A 214 -3.96 22.18 22.80
N PRO A 215 -5.02 22.62 22.07
CA PRO A 215 -5.26 24.04 21.82
C PRO A 215 -5.63 24.79 23.11
N VAL A 216 -6.20 24.07 24.09
CA VAL A 216 -6.53 24.56 25.42
C VAL A 216 -5.85 23.65 26.43
N ARG A 217 -5.26 24.24 27.49
CA ARG A 217 -4.63 23.47 28.56
C ARG A 217 -5.70 22.65 29.29
N SER A 218 -5.51 21.33 29.34
CA SER A 218 -6.30 20.44 30.17
C SER A 218 -6.12 20.78 31.64
N LYS A 219 -7.23 20.82 32.37
CA LYS A 219 -7.24 20.90 33.83
C LYS A 219 -7.11 19.52 34.49
N HIS A 220 -7.29 18.45 33.70
CA HIS A 220 -7.19 17.07 34.15
C HIS A 220 -5.92 16.43 33.62
N LEU A 221 -5.08 15.94 34.53
CA LEU A 221 -3.85 15.23 34.22
C LEU A 221 -4.10 13.73 34.22
N VAL A 222 -3.91 13.10 33.05
CA VAL A 222 -4.07 11.66 32.87
C VAL A 222 -2.69 11.02 32.82
N ALA A 223 -2.39 10.11 33.75
CA ALA A 223 -1.17 9.32 33.70
C ALA A 223 -1.30 8.17 32.70
N LEU A 224 -0.28 7.95 31.87
CA LEU A 224 -0.02 6.67 31.22
C LEU A 224 1.00 5.93 32.09
N ALA A 225 0.48 5.14 33.02
CA ALA A 225 1.26 4.48 34.07
C ALA A 225 1.61 3.05 33.66
N SER A 226 2.87 2.68 33.79
CA SER A 226 3.30 1.28 33.59
C SER A 226 4.63 0.99 34.26
N PHE A 227 5.00 -0.29 34.34
CA PHE A 227 6.39 -0.68 34.61
C PHE A 227 7.31 -0.38 33.42
N PRO A 228 8.62 -0.14 33.65
CA PRO A 228 9.61 -0.07 32.58
C PRO A 228 9.55 -1.31 31.66
N GLY A 229 9.83 -1.13 30.36
CA GLY A 229 9.79 -2.22 29.37
C GLY A 229 8.39 -2.66 28.90
N ALA A 230 7.30 -2.12 29.45
CA ALA A 230 5.94 -2.52 29.07
C ALA A 230 5.48 -2.03 27.67
N GLY A 231 6.26 -1.18 26.99
CA GLY A 231 5.95 -0.69 25.63
C GLY A 231 5.46 0.75 25.55
N ASN A 232 5.78 1.60 26.54
CA ASN A 232 5.20 2.95 26.66
C ASN A 232 5.43 3.85 25.47
N THR A 233 6.65 3.84 24.91
CA THR A 233 6.98 4.67 23.76
C THR A 233 6.08 4.33 22.57
N TRP A 234 5.78 3.04 22.38
CA TRP A 234 4.87 2.58 21.34
C TRP A 234 3.43 2.97 21.64
N ALA A 235 2.96 2.77 22.88
CA ALA A 235 1.62 3.18 23.29
C ALA A 235 1.40 4.69 23.10
N ARG A 236 2.39 5.50 23.48
CA ARG A 236 2.38 6.95 23.22
C ARG A 236 2.29 7.26 21.74
N HIS A 237 3.10 6.60 20.90
CA HIS A 237 3.05 6.80 19.46
C HIS A 237 1.64 6.55 18.90
N LEU A 238 1.02 5.44 19.30
CA LEU A 238 -0.35 5.11 18.90
C LEU A 238 -1.38 6.14 19.39
N ILE A 239 -1.26 6.60 20.64
CA ILE A 239 -2.13 7.66 21.19
C ILE A 239 -1.97 8.95 20.39
N GLU A 240 -0.75 9.37 20.09
CA GLU A 240 -0.51 10.59 19.32
C GLU A 240 -1.05 10.50 17.89
N LEU A 241 -0.89 9.36 17.22
CA LEU A 241 -1.44 9.11 15.88
C LEU A 241 -2.97 9.06 15.88
N ALA A 242 -3.57 8.42 16.89
CA ALA A 242 -5.01 8.28 16.98
C ALA A 242 -5.72 9.59 17.35
N THR A 243 -5.07 10.45 18.13
CA THR A 243 -5.66 11.69 18.65
C THR A 243 -5.22 12.94 17.90
N GLY A 244 -4.09 12.89 17.18
CA GLY A 244 -3.43 14.07 16.61
C GLY A 244 -2.79 14.99 17.67
N PHE A 245 -2.72 14.57 18.94
CA PHE A 245 -2.20 15.37 20.04
C PHE A 245 -0.97 14.74 20.68
N TYR A 246 0.04 15.57 21.02
CA TYR A 246 1.25 15.09 21.67
C TYR A 246 0.97 14.50 23.07
N THR A 247 1.77 13.49 23.41
CA THR A 247 1.85 12.92 24.76
C THR A 247 3.05 13.50 25.50
N GLY A 248 2.87 13.75 26.79
CA GLY A 248 3.93 14.18 27.69
C GLY A 248 4.67 12.99 28.32
N SER A 249 5.74 13.31 29.01
CA SER A 249 6.47 12.37 29.84
C SER A 249 6.88 13.06 31.14
N TYR A 250 6.78 12.33 32.25
CA TYR A 250 7.29 12.78 33.54
C TYR A 250 8.81 12.97 33.50
N TYR A 251 9.48 12.21 32.64
CA TYR A 251 10.92 12.25 32.39
C TYR A 251 11.20 12.96 31.06
N PHE A 252 12.42 13.48 30.91
CA PHE A 252 12.90 14.01 29.64
C PHE A 252 13.88 13.04 28.98
N ASP A 253 13.59 12.62 27.75
CA ASP A 253 14.50 11.91 26.86
C ASP A 253 14.70 12.69 25.55
N GLY A 254 15.90 13.25 25.38
CA GLY A 254 16.28 14.01 24.19
C GLY A 254 16.28 13.20 22.89
N SER A 255 16.51 11.89 22.96
CA SER A 255 16.44 10.99 21.80
C SER A 255 15.01 10.85 21.30
N LEU A 256 14.05 10.67 22.21
CA LEU A 256 12.63 10.63 21.88
C LEU A 256 12.13 11.98 21.33
N TYR A 257 12.59 13.09 21.91
CA TYR A 257 12.27 14.42 21.40
C TYR A 257 12.72 14.62 19.95
N ASN A 258 13.94 14.19 19.64
CA ASN A 258 14.50 14.27 18.28
C ASN A 258 13.74 13.35 17.30
N LYS A 259 13.20 12.23 17.78
CA LYS A 259 12.32 11.32 17.02
C LYS A 259 10.85 11.80 16.91
N GLY A 260 10.54 13.00 17.41
CA GLY A 260 9.24 13.65 17.19
C GLY A 260 8.29 13.65 18.37
N PHE A 261 8.65 13.08 19.53
CA PHE A 261 7.86 13.19 20.76
C PHE A 261 8.06 14.58 21.39
N LYS A 262 7.41 15.60 20.83
CA LYS A 262 7.67 17.00 21.24
C LYS A 262 7.24 17.30 22.67
N GLY A 263 6.31 16.52 23.23
CA GLY A 263 5.91 16.61 24.64
C GLY A 263 6.99 16.20 25.65
N GLU A 264 8.13 15.62 25.21
CA GLU A 264 9.29 15.35 26.08
C GLU A 264 9.88 16.61 26.71
N ARG A 265 9.93 17.70 25.95
CA ARG A 265 10.47 18.98 26.43
C ARG A 265 9.44 19.84 27.14
N ASP A 266 8.17 19.42 27.14
CA ASP A 266 7.14 20.16 27.83
C ASP A 266 7.09 19.75 29.31
N HIS A 267 6.81 20.73 30.18
CA HIS A 267 6.63 20.41 31.59
C HIS A 267 5.41 19.51 31.74
N TRP A 268 5.54 18.37 32.44
CA TRP A 268 4.49 17.36 32.50
C TRP A 268 3.15 17.87 33.11
N ARG A 269 3.21 18.94 33.92
CA ARG A 269 2.01 19.66 34.44
C ARG A 269 1.51 20.80 33.56
N SER A 270 1.99 20.97 32.33
CA SER A 270 1.59 22.09 31.46
C SER A 270 0.13 22.04 31.04
N GLY A 271 -0.49 20.85 31.08
CA GLY A 271 -1.82 20.58 30.55
C GLY A 271 -1.90 20.61 29.03
N ARG A 272 -0.79 20.73 28.30
CA ARG A 272 -0.78 20.86 26.84
C ARG A 272 -0.73 19.52 26.10
N THR A 273 -0.61 18.40 26.81
CA THR A 273 -0.54 17.05 26.25
C THR A 273 -1.73 16.22 26.68
N VAL A 274 -2.08 15.20 25.88
CA VAL A 274 -3.29 14.39 26.10
C VAL A 274 -3.15 13.40 27.28
N CYS A 275 -1.93 12.93 27.55
CA CYS A 275 -1.59 12.13 28.72
C CYS A 275 -0.09 12.22 29.01
N ILE A 276 0.33 11.79 30.20
CA ILE A 276 1.71 11.88 30.69
C ILE A 276 2.21 10.48 31.02
N LYS A 277 3.24 10.02 30.31
CA LYS A 277 3.93 8.77 30.66
C LYS A 277 4.67 8.89 31.99
N THR A 278 4.45 7.93 32.89
CA THR A 278 5.17 7.83 34.16
C THR A 278 5.44 6.37 34.56
N HIS A 279 6.52 6.15 35.30
CA HIS A 279 6.81 4.90 36.02
C HIS A 279 6.68 5.08 37.54
N GLU A 280 6.39 6.30 37.99
CA GLU A 280 6.28 6.61 39.41
C GLU A 280 5.03 5.95 40.00
N SER A 281 5.22 5.27 41.12
CA SER A 281 4.17 4.58 41.87
C SER A 281 4.05 5.08 43.32
N GLY A 282 4.78 6.15 43.67
CA GLY A 282 4.69 6.77 44.97
C GLY A 282 3.35 7.47 45.18
N LYS A 283 2.91 7.53 46.44
CA LYS A 283 1.59 8.08 46.81
C LYS A 283 1.42 9.53 46.34
N LYS A 284 2.45 10.37 46.51
CA LYS A 284 2.42 11.78 46.11
C LYS A 284 2.32 11.96 44.60
N GLU A 285 3.00 11.09 43.85
CA GLU A 285 3.04 11.11 42.40
C GLU A 285 1.71 10.62 41.82
N ILE A 286 1.11 9.59 42.41
CA ILE A 286 -0.23 9.10 42.05
C ILE A 286 -1.29 10.18 42.32
N GLU A 287 -1.24 10.81 43.50
CA GLU A 287 -2.18 11.88 43.88
C GLU A 287 -2.04 13.16 43.03
N ALA A 288 -0.96 13.29 42.24
CA ALA A 288 -0.78 14.40 41.32
C ALA A 288 -1.52 14.24 39.97
N PHE A 289 -2.09 13.06 39.71
CA PHE A 289 -2.89 12.78 38.51
C PHE A 289 -4.35 12.57 38.87
N ASP A 290 -5.25 13.08 38.03
CA ASP A 290 -6.70 12.93 38.23
C ASP A 290 -7.21 11.54 37.81
N SER A 291 -6.50 10.89 36.88
CA SER A 291 -6.84 9.58 36.35
C SER A 291 -5.62 8.87 35.76
N SER A 292 -5.73 7.56 35.51
CA SER A 292 -4.65 6.80 34.89
C SER A 292 -5.15 5.78 33.86
N ILE A 293 -4.37 5.63 32.80
CA ILE A 293 -4.37 4.51 31.87
C ILE A 293 -3.26 3.58 32.35
N LEU A 294 -3.62 2.44 32.92
CA LEU A 294 -2.67 1.44 33.40
C LEU A 294 -2.34 0.45 32.29
N MET A 295 -1.08 0.40 31.88
CA MET A 295 -0.62 -0.55 30.87
C MET A 295 0.10 -1.73 31.54
N ILE A 296 -0.50 -2.91 31.40
CA ILE A 296 0.03 -4.17 31.95
C ILE A 296 0.43 -5.06 30.78
N ARG A 297 1.72 -5.44 30.73
CA ARG A 297 2.23 -6.41 29.77
C ARG A 297 2.64 -7.68 30.52
N ASN A 298 2.43 -8.83 29.89
CA ASN A 298 2.88 -10.10 30.45
C ASN A 298 4.40 -10.05 30.71
N PRO A 299 4.85 -10.21 31.98
CA PRO A 299 6.24 -10.06 32.36
C PRO A 299 7.15 -11.14 31.74
N TYR A 300 6.62 -12.31 31.38
CA TYR A 300 7.38 -13.38 30.70
C TYR A 300 7.69 -13.09 29.23
N LYS A 301 7.09 -12.04 28.65
CA LYS A 301 7.27 -11.61 27.25
C LYS A 301 7.81 -10.18 27.12
N ALA A 302 8.21 -9.56 28.23
CA ALA A 302 8.90 -8.29 28.20
C ALA A 302 10.40 -8.55 27.99
N PRO A 303 11.07 -7.91 27.03
CA PRO A 303 12.51 -8.05 26.91
C PRO A 303 13.13 -7.57 28.23
N HIS A 304 13.90 -8.45 28.88
CA HIS A 304 14.80 -8.04 29.95
C HIS A 304 15.78 -7.04 29.34
N GLY A 305 15.85 -5.84 29.93
CA GLY A 305 16.72 -4.76 29.48
C GLY A 305 18.20 -5.13 29.53
#